data_AF-A0A9Y2JM44-F1
#
_entry.id   AF-A0A9Y2JM44-F1
#
_cell.length_a   1.000
_cell.length_b   1.000
_cell.length_c   1.000
_cell.angle_alpha   90.00
_cell.angle_beta   90.00
_cell.angle_gamma   90.00
#
_symmetry.space_group_name_H-M   'P 1'
#
loop_
_entity.id
_entity.type
_entity.pdbx_description
1 polymer ?
#
loop_
_entity_poly.entity_id
_entity_poly.type
_entity_poly.pdbx_seq_one_letter_code
_entity_poly.pdbx_strand_id
1 'polypeptide(L)' 'MSTPDNGQFLHGLEIEVEAELDIAESSHLEDAARTPVTEWQFDPTEAERYEVNLRGLLGAVEAVEEGERGNR' A
#
# COMPACT_ATOMS: atom_id res chain seq x y z
N MET A 1 13.52 -13.80 -23.38
CA MET A 1 12.52 -13.05 -22.59
C MET A 1 13.22 -11.82 -22.07
N SER A 2 12.75 -10.63 -22.42
CA SER A 2 13.26 -9.40 -21.82
C SER A 2 12.87 -9.43 -20.35
N THR A 3 13.83 -9.23 -19.45
CA THR A 3 13.51 -8.94 -18.05
C THR A 3 12.61 -7.71 -18.02
N PRO A 4 11.54 -7.69 -17.21
CA PRO A 4 10.78 -6.46 -16.99
C PRO A 4 11.76 -5.36 -16.57
N ASP A 5 11.47 -4.11 -16.97
CA ASP A 5 12.18 -2.98 -16.37
C ASP A 5 11.78 -2.95 -14.89
N ASN A 6 12.66 -3.46 -14.03
CA ASN A 6 12.42 -3.55 -12.59
C ASN A 6 12.06 -2.17 -12.01
N GLY A 7 12.61 -1.08 -12.56
CA GLY A 7 12.27 0.27 -12.13
C GLY A 7 10.83 0.66 -12.48
N GLN A 8 10.32 0.27 -13.64
CA GLN A 8 8.91 0.51 -14.00
C GLN A 8 7.96 -0.36 -13.17
N PHE A 9 8.36 -1.59 -12.86
CA PHE A 9 7.59 -2.48 -12.01
C PHE A 9 7.50 -1.94 -10.57
N LEU A 10 8.63 -1.54 -9.99
CA LEU A 10 8.66 -1.01 -8.62
C LEU A 10 7.86 0.29 -8.51
N HIS A 11 7.96 1.19 -9.49
CA HIS A 11 7.21 2.44 -9.47
C HIS A 11 5.71 2.20 -9.64
N GLY A 12 5.32 1.21 -10.46
CA GLY A 12 3.92 0.78 -10.55
C GLY A 12 3.40 0.22 -9.22
N LEU A 13 4.23 -0.59 -8.54
CA LEU A 13 3.89 -1.15 -7.23
C LEU A 13 3.80 -0.07 -6.14
N GLU A 14 4.68 0.93 -6.14
CA GLU A 14 4.63 2.10 -5.26
C GLU A 14 3.25 2.78 -5.36
N ILE A 15 2.82 3.12 -6.59
CA ILE A 15 1.51 3.75 -6.85
C ILE A 15 0.35 2.88 -6.36
N GLU A 16 0.40 1.57 -6.60
CA GLU A 16 -0.66 0.65 -6.14
C GLU A 16 -0.72 0.59 -4.62
N VAL A 17 0.43 0.55 -3.94
CA VAL A 17 0.50 0.51 -2.47
C VAL A 17 0.00 1.82 -1.85
N GLU A 18 0.34 2.97 -2.44
CA GLU A 18 -0.19 4.27 -2.01
C GLU A 18 -1.72 4.33 -2.13
N ALA A 19 -2.28 3.86 -3.25
CA ALA A 19 -3.72 3.84 -3.47
C ALA A 19 -4.45 2.93 -2.46
N GLU A 20 -3.89 1.76 -2.15
CA GLU A 20 -4.44 0.87 -1.11
C GLU A 20 -4.31 1.48 0.29
N LEU A 21 -3.24 2.24 0.55
CA LEU A 21 -3.04 2.92 1.83
C LEU A 21 -4.12 3.98 2.07
N ASP A 22 -4.45 4.78 1.04
CA ASP A 22 -5.53 5.78 1.12
C ASP A 22 -6.89 5.14 1.46
N ILE A 23 -7.17 3.95 0.91
CA ILE A 23 -8.40 3.20 1.19
C ILE A 23 -8.39 2.66 2.62
N ALA A 24 -7.26 2.11 3.07
CA ALA A 24 -7.10 1.56 4.41
C ALA A 24 -7.25 2.65 5.48
N GLU A 25 -6.61 3.81 5.28
CA GLU A 25 -6.69 4.96 6.20
C GLU A 25 -8.12 5.49 6.32
N SER A 26 -8.85 5.52 5.20
CA SER A 26 -10.28 5.90 5.17
C SER A 26 -11.22 4.86 5.80
N SER A 27 -10.71 3.65 6.06
CA SER A 27 -11.45 2.54 6.66
C SER A 27 -11.22 2.42 8.17
N HIS A 28 -10.54 3.40 8.78
CA HIS A 28 -10.29 3.42 10.22
C HIS A 28 -11.57 3.36 11.05
N LEU A 29 -11.43 2.83 12.28
CA LEU A 29 -12.53 2.55 13.20
C LEU A 29 -13.41 3.77 13.50
N GLU A 30 -12.81 4.96 13.54
CA GLU A 30 -13.51 6.23 13.79
C GLU A 30 -14.47 6.61 12.66
N ASP A 31 -14.07 6.34 11.42
CA ASP A 31 -14.88 6.60 10.23
C ASP A 31 -15.86 5.44 9.95
N ALA A 32 -15.41 4.20 10.14
CA ALA A 32 -16.23 3.01 9.99
C ALA A 32 -17.35 2.90 11.03
N ALA A 33 -17.18 3.45 12.24
CA ALA A 33 -18.23 3.48 13.28
C ALA A 33 -19.49 4.24 12.87
N ARG A 34 -19.42 5.08 11.82
CA ARG A 34 -20.57 5.82 11.26
C ARG A 34 -21.22 5.10 10.09
N THR A 35 -20.63 4.00 9.62
CA THR A 35 -21.03 3.26 8.44
C THR A 35 -21.65 1.92 8.84
N PRO A 36 -22.75 1.48 8.19
CA PRO A 36 -23.29 0.13 8.40
C PRO A 36 -22.24 -0.95 8.11
N VAL A 37 -22.21 -2.02 8.90
CA VAL A 37 -21.26 -3.15 8.73
C VAL A 37 -21.32 -3.75 7.32
N THR A 38 -22.49 -3.75 6.68
CA THR A 38 -22.68 -4.25 5.31
C THR A 38 -22.03 -3.39 4.23
N GLU A 39 -21.64 -2.17 4.57
CA GLU A 39 -21.01 -1.18 3.67
C GLU A 39 -19.53 -0.99 4.00
N TRP A 40 -18.98 -1.74 4.96
CA TRP A 40 -17.56 -1.72 5.27
C TRP A 40 -16.76 -2.35 4.13
N GLN A 41 -15.78 -1.59 3.63
CA GLN A 41 -14.79 -2.12 2.69
C GLN A 41 -13.79 -3.04 3.40
N PHE A 42 -13.41 -2.70 4.63
CA PHE A 42 -12.55 -3.49 5.50
C PHE A 42 -13.16 -3.66 6.87
N ASP A 43 -12.85 -4.78 7.52
CA ASP A 43 -13.06 -4.90 8.96
C ASP A 43 -12.15 -3.88 9.66
N PRO A 44 -12.68 -2.95 10.47
CA PRO A 44 -11.91 -1.92 11.14
C PRO A 44 -10.77 -2.46 12.02
N THR A 45 -10.91 -3.70 12.51
CA THR A 45 -9.89 -4.36 13.33
C THR A 45 -8.74 -4.94 12.49
N GLU A 46 -8.99 -5.21 11.20
CA GLU A 46 -7.96 -5.66 10.25
C GLU A 46 -7.39 -4.49 9.43
N ALA A 47 -8.12 -3.38 9.30
CA ALA A 47 -7.70 -2.17 8.57
C ALA A 47 -6.39 -1.59 9.12
N GLU A 48 -6.27 -1.43 10.44
CA GLU A 48 -5.03 -0.92 11.08
C GLU A 48 -3.84 -1.84 10.79
N ARG A 49 -4.05 -3.16 10.87
CA ARG A 49 -3.00 -4.14 10.57
C ARG A 49 -2.60 -4.09 9.09
N TYR A 50 -3.57 -3.95 8.21
CA TYR A 50 -3.34 -3.85 6.77
C TYR A 50 -2.56 -2.59 6.42
N GLU A 51 -2.93 -1.44 6.99
CA GLU A 51 -2.22 -0.16 6.87
C GLU A 51 -0.75 -0.26 7.31
N VAL A 52 -0.49 -0.89 8.47
CA VAL A 52 0.89 -1.11 8.96
C VAL A 52 1.70 -1.95 7.96
N ASN A 53 1.09 -2.99 7.38
CA ASN A 53 1.76 -3.82 6.38
C ASN A 53 2.03 -3.04 5.08
N LEU A 54 1.09 -2.21 4.62
CA LEU A 54 1.24 -1.38 3.43
C LEU A 54 2.35 -0.35 3.60
N ARG A 55 2.43 0.34 4.75
CA ARG A 55 3.55 1.27 5.03
C ARG A 55 4.90 0.56 5.05
N GLY A 56 4.95 -0.65 5.61
CA GLY A 56 6.16 -1.48 5.59
C GLY A 56 6.56 -1.89 4.17
N LEU A 57 5.57 -2.26 3.34
CA LEU A 57 5.80 -2.60 1.94
C LEU A 57 6.25 -1.39 1.12
N LEU A 58 5.63 -0.23 1.29
CA LEU A 58 6.00 1.02 0.61
C LEU A 58 7.47 1.36 0.89
N GLY A 59 7.88 1.38 2.16
CA GLY A 59 9.28 1.63 2.52
C GLY A 59 10.25 0.59 1.97
N ALA A 60 9.82 -0.67 1.84
CA ALA A 60 10.65 -1.71 1.19
C ALA A 60 10.79 -1.47 -0.33
N VAL A 61 9.71 -1.06 -1.01
CA VAL A 61 9.73 -0.72 -2.44
C VAL A 61 10.65 0.47 -2.67
N GLU A 62 10.46 1.57 -1.94
CA GLU A 62 11.29 2.78 -2.02
C GLU A 62 12.79 2.46 -1.81
N ALA A 63 13.12 1.64 -0.81
CA ALA A 63 14.49 1.23 -0.53
C ALA A 63 15.12 0.41 -1.67
N VAL A 64 14.35 -0.48 -2.30
CA VAL A 64 14.82 -1.26 -3.45
C VAL A 64 15.00 -0.35 -4.66
N GLU A 65 14.06 0.56 -4.91
CA GLU A 65 14.18 1.50 -6.02
C GLU A 65 15.40 2.43 -5.89
N GLU A 66 15.66 2.95 -4.68
CA GLU A 66 16.86 3.76 -4.42
C GLU A 66 18.14 2.96 -4.70
N GLY A 67 18.17 1.68 -4.31
CA GLY A 67 19.26 0.76 -4.62
C GLY A 67 19.47 0.55 -6.13
N GLU A 68 18.40 0.36 -6.89
CA GLU A 68 18.45 0.21 -8.35
C GLU A 68 18.88 1.51 -9.06
N ARG A 69 18.48 2.68 -8.53
CA ARG A 69 18.90 4.00 -9.04
C ARG A 69 20.37 4.29 -8.75
N GLY A 70 20.90 3.87 -7.61
CA GLY A 70 22.30 4.04 -7.23
C GLY A 70 23.29 3.08 -7.94
N ASN A 71 22.78 1.98 -8.51
CA ASN A 71 23.58 0.95 -9.19
C ASN A 71 23.66 1.13 -10.73
N ARG A 72 23.14 2.25 -11.25
CA ARG A 72 23.08 2.60 -12.69
C ARG A 72 24.08 3.70 -13.03
#